data_AF-A0A915YZ37-F1
#
_entry.id   AF-A0A915YZ37-F1
#
_cell.length_a   1.000
_cell.length_b   1.000
_cell.length_c   1.000
_cell.angle_alpha   90.00
_cell.angle_beta   90.00
_cell.angle_gamma   90.00
#
_symmetry.space_group_name_H-M   'P 1'
#
loop_
_entity.id
_entity.type
_entity.pdbx_description
1 polymer ?
#
loop_
_entity_poly.entity_id
_entity_poly.type
_entity_poly.pdbx_seq_one_letter_code
_entity_poly.pdbx_strand_id
1 'polypeptide(L)'
;MKDLKKFYRTIIDNWTPFCLIQCILFITCPILEYTKIILYYEYKLSLEYTIEFLYLFLIIFQLVLITSSLFCCCCIPDVALTNFFLSISAILWIIIPIIYSVKTVHDLGEIPFFCPSNYDYKFSRLRFICQIRTSNFILMWIASISVLFSWIYSLISEIFRDVHVNDDVDFESNNDDN
;
A
#
# COMPACT_ATOMS: atom_id res chain seq x y z
N MET A 1 3.63 -32.14 9.97
CA MET A 1 2.19 -31.78 9.87
C MET A 1 1.67 -30.88 11.01
N LYS A 2 1.86 -31.21 12.30
CA LYS A 2 1.38 -30.36 13.42
C LYS A 2 2.01 -28.97 13.46
N ASP A 3 3.30 -28.85 13.16
CA ASP A 3 4.01 -27.56 13.15
C ASP A 3 3.60 -26.66 11.97
N LEU A 4 3.29 -27.26 10.81
CA LEU A 4 2.82 -26.55 9.62
C LEU A 4 1.41 -25.94 9.84
N LYS A 5 0.49 -26.72 10.43
CA LYS A 5 -0.86 -26.24 10.79
C LYS A 5 -0.84 -25.19 11.92
N LYS A 6 0.19 -25.18 12.76
CA LYS A 6 0.40 -24.15 13.79
C LYS A 6 0.94 -22.86 13.17
N PHE A 7 1.92 -22.97 12.28
CA PHE A 7 2.49 -21.85 11.51
C PHE A 7 1.43 -21.14 10.67
N TYR A 8 0.61 -21.89 9.93
CA TYR A 8 -0.49 -21.34 9.12
C TYR A 8 -1.55 -20.58 9.94
N ARG A 9 -1.91 -21.08 11.12
CA ARG A 9 -2.86 -20.41 12.02
C ARG A 9 -2.30 -19.10 12.57
N THR A 10 -1.04 -19.09 12.97
CA THR A 10 -0.34 -17.88 13.43
C THR A 10 -0.22 -16.83 12.34
N ILE A 11 -0.06 -17.27 11.08
CA ILE A 11 -0.06 -16.43 9.89
C ILE A 11 -1.40 -15.71 9.72
N ILE A 12 -2.52 -16.45 9.79
CA ILE A 12 -3.88 -15.89 9.68
C ILE A 12 -4.21 -14.92 10.82
N ASP A 13 -3.89 -15.27 12.07
CA ASP A 13 -4.21 -14.45 13.25
C ASP A 13 -3.49 -13.07 13.22
N ASN A 14 -2.30 -13.00 12.61
CA ASN A 14 -1.54 -11.76 12.46
C ASN A 14 -1.96 -10.90 11.25
N TRP A 15 -2.80 -11.42 10.34
CA TRP A 15 -3.19 -10.72 9.12
C TRP A 15 -4.26 -9.63 9.36
N THR A 16 -5.24 -9.91 10.21
CA THR A 16 -6.32 -8.98 10.56
C THR A 16 -5.82 -7.64 11.13
N PRO A 17 -4.94 -7.58 12.16
CA PRO A 17 -4.43 -6.30 12.66
C PRO A 17 -3.61 -5.54 11.61
N PHE A 18 -2.91 -6.25 10.72
CA PHE A 18 -2.17 -5.64 9.63
C PHE A 18 -3.09 -4.95 8.61
N CYS A 19 -4.21 -5.59 8.23
CA CYS A 19 -5.22 -4.97 7.39
C CYS A 19 -5.83 -3.70 8.01
N LEU A 20 -6.05 -3.68 9.33
CA LEU A 20 -6.55 -2.48 10.02
C LEU A 20 -5.55 -1.31 9.96
N ILE A 21 -4.26 -1.59 10.14
CA ILE A 21 -3.20 -0.58 9.99
C ILE A 21 -3.18 -0.04 8.56
N GLN A 22 -3.33 -0.91 7.56
CA GLN A 22 -3.42 -0.48 6.15
C GLN A 22 -4.65 0.41 5.92
N CYS A 23 -5.82 0.09 6.45
CA CYS A 23 -6.99 0.95 6.33
C CYS A 23 -6.72 2.38 6.83
N ILE A 24 -6.11 2.52 8.02
CA ILE A 24 -5.76 3.83 8.58
C ILE A 24 -4.81 4.58 7.65
N LEU A 25 -3.80 3.88 7.13
CA LEU A 25 -2.81 4.45 6.22
C LEU A 25 -3.47 4.96 4.93
N PHE A 26 -4.30 4.12 4.28
CA PHE A 26 -4.99 4.42 3.04
C PHE A 26 -6.15 5.41 3.17
N ILE A 27 -6.60 5.72 4.39
CA ILE A 27 -7.49 6.86 4.70
C ILE A 27 -6.68 8.14 4.91
N THR A 28 -5.50 8.04 5.53
CA THR A 28 -4.66 9.21 5.85
C THR A 28 -3.95 9.76 4.60
N CYS A 29 -3.43 8.89 3.74
CA CYS A 29 -2.77 9.28 2.48
C CYS A 29 -3.63 10.21 1.58
N PRO A 30 -4.88 9.88 1.24
CA PRO A 30 -5.69 10.75 0.36
C PRO A 30 -6.02 12.09 1.03
N ILE A 31 -6.18 12.13 2.36
CA ILE A 31 -6.40 13.38 3.10
C ILE A 31 -5.17 14.30 2.97
N LEU A 32 -3.96 13.75 3.15
CA LEU A 32 -2.72 14.53 3.02
C LEU A 32 -2.48 14.98 1.58
N GLU A 33 -2.66 14.09 0.61
CA GLU A 33 -2.47 14.41 -0.81
C GLU A 33 -3.47 15.48 -1.27
N TYR A 34 -4.75 15.36 -0.89
CA TYR A 34 -5.75 16.37 -1.17
C TYR A 34 -5.43 17.72 -0.51
N THR A 35 -4.99 17.69 0.76
CA THR A 35 -4.54 18.89 1.48
C THR A 35 -3.34 19.55 0.79
N LYS A 36 -2.38 18.76 0.30
CA LYS A 36 -1.24 19.24 -0.47
C LYS A 36 -1.72 19.97 -1.73
N ILE A 37 -2.60 19.35 -2.54
CA ILE A 37 -3.11 19.94 -3.79
C ILE A 37 -3.80 21.28 -3.53
N ILE A 38 -4.67 21.38 -2.52
CA ILE A 38 -5.36 22.64 -2.16
C ILE A 38 -4.36 23.73 -1.81
N LEU A 39 -3.39 23.43 -0.95
CA LEU A 39 -2.40 24.43 -0.51
C LEU A 39 -1.52 24.90 -1.67
N TYR A 40 -1.13 24.00 -2.57
CA TYR A 40 -0.34 24.37 -3.74
C TYR A 40 -1.14 25.26 -4.69
N TYR A 41 -2.44 24.99 -4.85
CA TYR A 41 -3.34 25.84 -5.63
C TYR A 41 -3.52 27.23 -5.00
N GLU A 42 -3.80 27.30 -3.70
CA GLU A 42 -4.02 28.56 -2.97
C GLU A 42 -2.79 29.48 -3.01
N TYR A 43 -1.59 28.91 -2.84
CA TYR A 43 -0.33 29.68 -2.80
C TYR A 43 0.37 29.76 -4.17
N LYS A 44 -0.29 29.33 -5.26
CA LYS A 44 0.23 29.35 -6.65
C LYS A 44 1.64 28.72 -6.78
N LEU A 45 1.86 27.62 -6.09
CA LEU A 45 3.10 26.86 -6.16
C LEU A 45 3.11 25.97 -7.41
N SER A 46 4.31 25.62 -7.91
CA SER A 46 4.46 24.67 -9.00
C SER A 46 4.03 23.27 -8.54
N LEU A 47 3.09 22.67 -9.27
CA LEU A 47 2.56 21.35 -9.01
C LEU A 47 2.44 20.56 -10.32
N GLU A 48 3.00 19.36 -10.36
CA GLU A 48 2.88 18.43 -11.48
C GLU A 48 1.55 17.66 -11.39
N TYR A 49 0.43 18.28 -11.78
CA TYR A 49 -0.91 17.71 -11.62
C TYR A 49 -1.06 16.24 -12.07
N THR A 50 -0.42 15.85 -13.17
CA THR A 50 -0.52 14.49 -13.70
C THR A 50 -0.07 13.43 -12.70
N ILE A 51 1.04 13.64 -11.97
CA ILE A 51 1.56 12.64 -11.05
C ILE A 51 0.80 12.61 -9.72
N GLU A 52 0.31 13.76 -9.26
CA GLU A 52 -0.54 13.86 -8.07
C GLU A 52 -1.88 13.11 -8.28
N PHE A 53 -2.54 13.32 -9.43
CA PHE A 53 -3.77 12.59 -9.76
C PHE A 53 -3.55 11.09 -9.96
N LEU A 54 -2.41 10.70 -10.56
CA LEU A 54 -2.04 9.30 -10.70
C LEU A 54 -1.84 8.63 -9.33
N TYR A 55 -1.22 9.33 -8.39
CA TYR A 55 -1.04 8.85 -7.03
C TYR A 55 -2.37 8.76 -6.26
N LEU A 56 -3.26 9.77 -6.36
CA LEU A 56 -4.62 9.68 -5.81
C LEU A 56 -5.41 8.50 -6.37
N PHE A 57 -5.33 8.28 -7.68
CA PHE A 57 -5.98 7.12 -8.31
C PHE A 57 -5.43 5.81 -7.74
N LEU A 58 -4.11 5.70 -7.57
CA LEU A 58 -3.47 4.52 -6.98
C LEU A 58 -3.93 4.26 -5.53
N ILE A 59 -4.06 5.32 -4.71
CA ILE A 59 -4.59 5.23 -3.35
C ILE A 59 -6.03 4.70 -3.37
N ILE A 60 -6.90 5.25 -4.22
CA ILE A 60 -8.30 4.85 -4.32
C ILE A 60 -8.40 3.39 -4.78
N PHE A 61 -7.62 3.01 -5.79
CA PHE A 61 -7.54 1.63 -6.27
C PHE A 61 -7.17 0.66 -5.14
N GLN A 62 -6.17 1.00 -4.33
CA GLN A 62 -5.76 0.19 -3.19
C GLN A 62 -6.83 0.12 -2.09
N LEU A 63 -7.54 1.21 -1.82
CA LEU A 63 -8.64 1.24 -0.86
C LEU A 63 -9.79 0.29 -1.29
N VAL A 64 -10.08 0.22 -2.59
CA VAL A 64 -11.07 -0.71 -3.14
C VAL A 64 -10.63 -2.16 -2.94
N LEU A 65 -9.35 -2.48 -3.16
CA LEU A 65 -8.82 -3.83 -2.93
C LEU A 65 -8.87 -4.24 -1.45
N ILE A 66 -8.55 -3.33 -0.53
CA ILE A 66 -8.61 -3.63 0.91
C ILE A 66 -10.05 -3.83 1.36
N THR A 67 -10.96 -2.94 0.96
CA THR A 67 -12.37 -3.04 1.36
C THR A 67 -13.05 -4.27 0.76
N SER A 68 -12.74 -4.66 -0.48
CA SER A 68 -13.25 -5.90 -1.08
C SER A 68 -12.76 -7.15 -0.32
N SER A 69 -11.50 -7.14 0.14
CA SER A 69 -10.95 -8.23 0.96
C SER A 69 -11.58 -8.34 2.35
N LEU A 70 -12.00 -7.23 2.96
CA LEU A 70 -12.61 -7.19 4.30
C LEU A 70 -14.11 -7.49 4.30
N PHE A 71 -14.87 -6.96 3.32
CA PHE A 71 -16.33 -7.12 3.25
C PHE A 71 -16.77 -8.48 2.68
N CYS A 72 -15.88 -9.25 2.05
CA CYS A 72 -16.17 -10.58 1.51
C CYS A 72 -16.15 -11.73 2.54
N CYS A 73 -16.46 -11.46 3.82
CA CYS A 73 -16.76 -12.55 4.76
C CYS A 73 -18.06 -13.32 4.39
N CYS A 74 -18.86 -12.81 3.45
CA CYS A 74 -20.14 -13.40 3.01
C CYS A 74 -20.14 -13.98 1.59
N CYS A 75 -19.13 -13.71 0.76
CA CYS A 75 -19.03 -14.19 -0.63
C CYS A 75 -17.60 -14.68 -0.85
N ILE A 76 -17.40 -15.92 -1.31
CA ILE A 76 -16.05 -16.46 -1.59
C ILE A 76 -15.46 -15.62 -2.73
N PRO A 77 -14.45 -14.77 -2.49
CA PRO A 77 -13.80 -14.08 -3.58
C PRO A 77 -13.01 -15.09 -4.39
N ASP A 78 -12.98 -14.92 -5.70
CA ASP A 78 -12.03 -15.63 -6.55
C ASP A 78 -10.61 -15.21 -6.10
N VAL A 79 -9.94 -16.13 -5.41
CA VAL A 79 -8.60 -15.92 -4.83
C VAL A 79 -7.60 -15.59 -5.94
N ALA A 80 -7.75 -16.20 -7.12
CA ALA A 80 -6.86 -15.96 -8.26
C ALA A 80 -7.02 -14.52 -8.78
N LEU A 81 -8.27 -14.06 -8.93
CA LEU A 81 -8.53 -12.68 -9.37
C LEU A 81 -8.00 -11.65 -8.37
N THR A 82 -8.16 -11.91 -7.07
CA THR A 82 -7.66 -11.02 -6.01
C THR A 82 -6.14 -10.95 -5.99
N ASN A 83 -5.45 -12.10 -6.11
CA ASN A 83 -4.00 -12.19 -6.18
C ASN A 83 -3.44 -11.51 -7.44
N PHE A 84 -4.16 -11.60 -8.57
CA PHE A 84 -3.81 -10.91 -9.81
C PHE A 84 -3.84 -9.39 -9.63
N PHE A 85 -4.92 -8.83 -9.08
CA PHE A 85 -5.01 -7.39 -8.82
C PHE A 85 -4.01 -6.91 -7.77
N LEU A 86 -3.74 -7.70 -6.73
CA LEU A 86 -2.68 -7.41 -5.75
C LEU A 86 -1.30 -7.35 -6.40
N SER A 87 -1.00 -8.25 -7.33
CA SER A 87 0.27 -8.27 -8.06
C SER A 87 0.43 -7.03 -8.95
N ILE A 88 -0.62 -6.63 -9.67
CA ILE A 88 -0.63 -5.38 -10.44
C ILE A 88 -0.43 -4.19 -9.50
N SER A 89 -1.15 -4.16 -8.38
CA SER A 89 -1.05 -3.08 -7.41
C SER A 89 0.38 -2.94 -6.86
N ALA A 90 1.01 -4.05 -6.48
CA ALA A 90 2.37 -4.06 -5.96
C ALA A 90 3.38 -3.44 -6.95
N ILE A 91 3.26 -3.76 -8.24
CA ILE A 91 4.10 -3.17 -9.30
C ILE A 91 3.85 -1.66 -9.41
N LEU A 92 2.58 -1.23 -9.41
CA LEU A 92 2.23 0.19 -9.47
C LEU A 92 2.73 0.96 -8.24
N TRP A 93 2.67 0.37 -7.04
CA TRP A 93 3.19 0.92 -5.78
C TRP A 93 4.71 0.99 -5.69
N ILE A 94 5.43 0.43 -6.66
CA ILE A 94 6.87 0.69 -6.84
C ILE A 94 7.05 1.82 -7.87
N ILE A 95 6.46 1.67 -9.05
CA ILE A 95 6.72 2.56 -10.20
C ILE A 95 6.23 3.98 -9.92
N ILE A 96 4.99 4.14 -9.47
CA ILE A 96 4.37 5.46 -9.26
C ILE A 96 5.12 6.25 -8.18
N PRO A 97 5.44 5.68 -7.00
CA PRO A 97 6.20 6.39 -5.96
C PRO A 97 7.62 6.78 -6.39
N ILE A 98 8.28 5.99 -7.23
CA ILE A 98 9.58 6.37 -7.81
C ILE A 98 9.43 7.58 -8.72
N ILE A 99 8.48 7.54 -9.67
CA ILE A 99 8.22 8.65 -10.59
C ILE A 99 7.79 9.90 -9.84
N TYR A 100 6.89 9.74 -8.85
CA TYR A 100 6.44 10.80 -7.96
C TYR A 100 7.64 11.43 -7.24
N SER A 101 8.53 10.62 -6.69
CA SER A 101 9.72 11.11 -5.98
C SER A 101 10.61 11.95 -6.89
N VAL A 102 10.91 11.46 -8.09
CA VAL A 102 11.78 12.19 -9.05
C VAL A 102 11.14 13.50 -9.48
N LYS A 103 9.83 13.51 -9.74
CA LYS A 103 9.12 14.71 -10.20
C LYS A 103 8.92 15.75 -9.10
N THR A 104 8.63 15.31 -7.88
CA THR A 104 8.20 16.21 -6.80
C THR A 104 9.33 16.62 -5.85
N VAL A 105 10.54 16.08 -6.02
CA VAL A 105 11.70 16.39 -5.13
C VAL A 105 12.11 17.86 -5.18
N HIS A 106 11.83 18.57 -6.28
CA HIS A 106 12.17 19.99 -6.45
C HIS A 106 10.94 20.94 -6.44
N ASP A 107 9.75 20.46 -6.06
CA ASP A 107 8.50 21.24 -6.07
C ASP A 107 8.54 22.54 -5.26
N LEU A 108 9.37 22.57 -4.21
CA LEU A 108 9.54 23.73 -3.33
C LEU A 108 10.88 24.45 -3.54
N GLY A 109 11.61 24.13 -4.62
CA GLY A 109 12.95 24.66 -4.88
C GLY A 109 13.96 24.21 -3.83
N GLU A 110 14.67 25.16 -3.24
CA GLU A 110 15.81 24.92 -2.32
C GLU A 110 15.40 24.59 -0.87
N ILE A 111 14.09 24.51 -0.58
CA ILE A 111 13.63 24.20 0.78
C ILE A 111 14.08 22.78 1.18
N PRO A 112 14.82 22.61 2.29
CA PRO A 112 15.27 21.31 2.73
C PRO A 112 14.09 20.37 3.02
N PHE A 113 14.25 19.08 2.68
CA PHE A 113 13.19 18.07 2.79
C PHE A 113 12.61 17.94 4.22
N PHE A 114 13.42 18.11 5.27
CA PHE A 114 12.96 17.97 6.66
C PHE A 114 12.32 19.23 7.26
N CYS A 115 12.16 20.30 6.48
CA CYS A 115 11.47 21.52 6.88
C CYS A 115 11.96 22.11 8.23
N PRO A 116 13.26 22.43 8.35
CA PRO A 116 13.84 22.84 9.63
C PRO A 116 13.34 24.24 10.04
N SER A 117 13.15 24.46 11.34
CA SER A 117 12.57 25.71 11.86
C SER A 117 13.43 26.95 11.67
N ASN A 118 14.72 26.78 11.40
CA ASN A 118 15.71 27.84 11.20
C ASN A 118 15.90 28.22 9.71
N TYR A 119 15.13 27.63 8.79
CA TYR A 119 15.16 28.02 7.38
C TYR A 119 14.40 29.34 7.16
N ASP A 120 14.90 30.19 6.26
CA ASP A 120 14.27 31.46 5.91
C ASP A 120 13.08 31.24 4.95
N TYR A 121 11.93 30.94 5.53
CA TYR A 121 10.70 30.73 4.77
C TYR A 121 10.14 32.05 4.26
N LYS A 122 9.88 32.14 2.95
CA LYS A 122 9.32 33.32 2.28
C LYS A 122 8.01 33.84 2.92
N PHE A 123 7.22 32.97 3.53
CA PHE A 123 6.00 33.33 4.25
C PHE A 123 5.68 32.31 5.35
N SER A 124 4.90 32.73 6.35
CA SER A 124 4.61 31.97 7.57
C SER A 124 4.00 30.58 7.32
N ARG A 125 3.12 30.46 6.33
CA ARG A 125 2.46 29.19 5.95
C ARG A 125 3.36 28.22 5.18
N LEU A 126 4.48 28.66 4.61
CA LEU A 126 5.33 27.83 3.74
C LEU A 126 5.96 26.65 4.50
N ARG A 127 6.29 26.85 5.77
CA ARG A 127 6.79 25.76 6.64
C ARG A 127 5.77 24.64 6.79
N PHE A 128 4.50 24.98 6.97
CA PHE A 128 3.42 24.01 7.07
C PHE A 128 3.22 23.25 5.75
N ILE A 129 3.26 23.97 4.61
CA ILE A 129 3.17 23.35 3.27
C ILE A 129 4.32 22.35 3.06
N CYS A 130 5.54 22.72 3.46
CA CYS A 130 6.68 21.82 3.45
C CYS A 130 6.42 20.56 4.28
N GLN A 131 5.91 20.70 5.52
CA GLN A 131 5.62 19.56 6.39
C GLN A 131 4.55 18.63 5.81
N ILE A 132 3.51 19.18 5.18
CA ILE A 132 2.48 18.38 4.50
C ILE A 132 3.10 17.59 3.35
N ARG A 133 3.91 18.23 2.50
CA ARG A 133 4.64 17.56 1.41
C ARG A 133 5.50 16.42 1.93
N THR A 134 6.31 16.68 2.95
CA THR A 134 7.23 15.68 3.53
C THR A 134 6.47 14.53 4.18
N SER A 135 5.39 14.82 4.90
CA SER A 135 4.55 13.79 5.51
C SER A 135 3.86 12.94 4.45
N ASN A 136 3.33 13.56 3.39
CA ASN A 136 2.73 12.84 2.27
C ASN A 136 3.72 11.91 1.57
N PHE A 137 4.95 12.39 1.32
CA PHE A 137 6.02 11.58 0.75
C PHE A 137 6.37 10.38 1.63
N ILE A 138 6.52 10.58 2.94
CA ILE A 138 6.83 9.51 3.88
C ILE A 138 5.70 8.49 3.92
N LEU A 139 4.43 8.94 4.02
CA LEU A 139 3.28 8.04 4.03
C LEU A 139 3.12 7.27 2.72
N MET A 140 3.40 7.89 1.57
CA MET A 140 3.42 7.20 0.27
C MET A 140 4.38 6.01 0.29
N TRP A 141 5.62 6.21 0.75
CA TRP A 141 6.61 5.12 0.81
C TRP A 141 6.29 4.06 1.86
N ILE A 142 5.73 4.45 3.02
CA ILE A 142 5.22 3.49 4.00
C ILE A 142 4.08 2.66 3.39
N ALA A 143 3.18 3.29 2.62
CA ALA A 143 2.11 2.61 1.90
C ALA A 143 2.66 1.64 0.85
N SER A 144 3.66 2.05 0.06
CA SER A 144 4.37 1.16 -0.87
C SER A 144 4.89 -0.09 -0.17
N ILE A 145 5.64 0.08 0.92
CA ILE A 145 6.22 -1.04 1.66
C ILE A 145 5.11 -1.95 2.21
N SER A 146 4.03 -1.37 2.71
CA SER A 146 2.90 -2.14 3.24
C SER A 146 2.22 -3.01 2.15
N VAL A 147 2.04 -2.48 0.94
CA VAL A 147 1.46 -3.23 -0.19
C VAL A 147 2.40 -4.33 -0.66
N LEU A 148 3.70 -4.06 -0.72
CA LEU A 148 4.70 -5.08 -1.06
C LEU A 148 4.71 -6.22 -0.05
N PHE A 149 4.61 -5.90 1.24
CA PHE A 149 4.48 -6.92 2.28
C PHE A 149 3.20 -7.73 2.11
N SER A 150 2.06 -7.09 1.79
CA SER A 150 0.81 -7.82 1.50
C SER A 150 0.94 -8.78 0.33
N TRP A 151 1.62 -8.34 -0.72
CA TRP A 151 1.82 -9.15 -1.92
C TRP A 151 2.73 -10.35 -1.65
N ILE A 152 3.87 -10.16 -0.98
CA ILE A 152 4.77 -11.24 -0.59
C ILE A 152 4.04 -12.26 0.30
N TYR A 153 3.25 -11.77 1.26
CA TYR A 153 2.46 -12.63 2.13
C TYR A 153 1.44 -13.47 1.35
N SER A 154 0.72 -12.85 0.41
CA SER A 154 -0.23 -13.54 -0.48
C SER A 154 0.46 -14.64 -1.29
N LEU A 155 1.62 -14.37 -1.88
CA LEU A 155 2.41 -15.37 -2.61
C LEU A 155 2.82 -16.55 -1.73
N ILE A 156 3.32 -16.27 -0.53
CA ILE A 156 3.73 -17.32 0.42
C ILE A 156 2.51 -18.17 0.81
N SER A 157 1.38 -17.53 1.12
CA SER A 157 0.14 -18.21 1.46
C SER A 157 -0.37 -19.12 0.35
N GLU A 158 -0.25 -18.68 -0.91
CA GLU A 158 -0.64 -19.47 -2.09
C GLU A 158 0.25 -20.70 -2.27
N ILE A 159 1.58 -20.53 -2.19
CA ILE A 159 2.54 -21.64 -2.27
C ILE A 159 2.26 -22.71 -1.21
N PHE A 160 2.02 -22.29 0.04
CA PHE A 160 1.72 -23.25 1.12
C PHE A 160 0.39 -23.97 0.93
N ARG A 161 -0.61 -23.30 0.34
CA ARG A 161 -1.90 -23.92 0.02
C ARG A 161 -1.73 -25.01 -1.04
N ASP A 162 -0.97 -24.74 -2.09
CA ASP A 162 -0.77 -25.70 -3.19
C ASP A 162 0.01 -26.93 -2.73
N VAL A 163 1.01 -26.76 -1.87
CA VAL A 163 1.72 -27.89 -1.23
C VAL A 163 0.76 -28.75 -0.41
N HIS A 164 -0.14 -28.14 0.37
CA HIS A 164 -1.07 -28.90 1.20
C HIS A 164 -2.07 -29.72 0.37
N VAL A 165 -2.57 -29.17 -0.74
CA VAL A 165 -3.50 -29.87 -1.64
C VAL A 165 -2.83 -31.07 -2.30
N ASN A 166 -1.57 -30.92 -2.75
CA ASN A 166 -0.84 -32.03 -3.35
C ASN A 166 -0.56 -33.17 -2.34
N ASP A 167 -0.18 -32.84 -1.11
CA ASP A 167 0.04 -33.82 -0.04
C ASP A 167 -1.23 -34.64 0.28
N ASP A 168 -2.42 -34.01 0.22
CA ASP A 168 -3.69 -34.68 0.50
C ASP A 168 -4.09 -35.64 -0.65
N VAL A 169 -3.86 -35.26 -1.92
CA VAL A 169 -4.14 -36.10 -3.10
C VAL A 169 -3.25 -37.34 -3.13
N ASP A 170 -1.97 -37.21 -2.79
CA ASP A 170 -1.04 -38.34 -2.71
C ASP A 170 -1.43 -39.33 -1.59
N PHE A 171 -2.09 -38.86 -0.53
CA PHE A 171 -2.56 -39.71 0.57
C PHE A 171 -3.83 -40.49 0.21
N GLU A 172 -4.75 -39.91 -0.56
CA GLU A 172 -5.93 -40.62 -1.09
C GLU A 172 -5.53 -41.69 -2.11
N SER A 173 -4.64 -41.35 -3.05
CA SER A 173 -4.17 -42.30 -4.07
C SER A 173 -3.53 -43.57 -3.48
N ASN A 174 -2.84 -43.47 -2.34
CA ASN A 174 -2.19 -44.63 -1.71
C ASN A 174 -3.14 -45.50 -0.87
N ASN A 175 -4.34 -45.01 -0.55
CA ASN A 175 -5.34 -45.78 0.20
C ASN A 175 -6.33 -46.50 -0.71
N ASP A 176 -6.54 -46.04 -1.95
CA ASP A 176 -7.42 -46.70 -2.91
C ASP A 176 -6.78 -47.93 -3.59
N ASP A 177 -5.45 -48.10 -3.47
CA ASP A 177 -4.69 -49.23 -4.01
C ASP A 177 -4.47 -50.41 -3.01
N ASN A 178 -5.11 -50.40 -1.83
CA ASN A 178 -5.07 -51.49 -0.82
C ASN A 178 -6.46 -52.08 -0.54
#